data_AF-A0A538IFK1-F1
#
_entry.id   AF-A0A538IFK1-F1
#
_cell.length_a   1.000
_cell.length_b   1.000
_cell.length_c   1.000
_cell.angle_alpha   90.00
_cell.angle_beta   90.00
_cell.angle_gamma   90.00
#
_symmetry.space_group_name_H-M   'P 1'
#
loop_
_entity.id
_entity.type
_entity.pdbx_description
1 polymer ?
#
loop_
_entity_poly.entity_id
_entity_poly.type
_entity_poly.pdbx_seq_one_letter_code
_entity_poly.pdbx_strand_id
1 'polypeptide(L)'
;MRDVDETIKEALRSAGGTFEPAELLSLPRVRNRARVLRARTIIWVLVLALFIASGALIATRVPSSSKNGSLIGPSKKVNKDPNYEITLVVTKQLADGAAIPPGSVRSSTPPIQNHSLSPEMPAGNNHFVDTTHWWIVPTSVRETVRWLSRHGPPNVRYSVGGSGGDGSRFVGFHISDDTSQAYTDRAIQYSMAAIGIGHTALRVDGTALWLSSKPIRDTRGGRKIRVTVAGGCPRSVAGYHDIINPSSEDLMKQAVPSADPTAALVCRYETRSPDSPIPLPKFTPVTALRSNGARKLALQLRTLKVGFDGGGIGSCPQGLITLTEIVVLSYPDRPDVDLWYGGGGCRSVIANGFVLADDPIAP
;
A
#
# COMPACT_ATOMS: atom_id res chain seq x y z
N MET A 1 6.04 3.27 -8.19
CA MET A 1 7.20 3.45 -7.29
C MET A 1 8.01 2.16 -7.23
N ARG A 2 9.34 2.26 -7.23
CA ARG A 2 10.21 1.10 -6.91
C ARG A 2 10.22 0.96 -5.39
N ASP A 3 10.08 -0.28 -4.92
CA ASP A 3 10.28 -0.66 -3.52
C ASP A 3 11.59 -0.06 -2.99
N VAL A 4 11.59 0.44 -1.75
CA VAL A 4 12.79 0.94 -1.08
C VAL A 4 13.86 -0.15 -1.09
N ASP A 5 13.48 -1.42 -0.92
CA ASP A 5 14.38 -2.58 -1.06
C ASP A 5 14.92 -2.72 -2.49
N GLU A 6 14.10 -2.55 -3.53
CA GLU A 6 14.55 -2.57 -4.94
C GLU A 6 15.52 -1.44 -5.25
N THR A 7 15.36 -0.28 -4.61
CA THR A 7 16.31 0.80 -4.87
C THR A 7 17.55 0.73 -4.01
N ILE A 8 17.46 0.17 -2.81
CA ILE A 8 18.65 -0.25 -2.08
C ILE A 8 19.44 -1.25 -2.94
N LYS A 9 18.76 -2.25 -3.55
CA LYS A 9 19.35 -3.21 -4.50
C LYS A 9 19.94 -2.55 -5.75
N GLU A 10 19.32 -1.51 -6.29
CA GLU A 10 19.81 -0.82 -7.49
C GLU A 10 20.96 0.16 -7.20
N ALA A 11 20.88 0.91 -6.09
CA ALA A 11 21.98 1.72 -5.58
C ALA A 11 23.21 0.84 -5.33
N LEU A 12 22.99 -0.36 -4.77
CA LEU A 12 23.98 -1.42 -4.61
C LEU A 12 24.62 -1.87 -5.93
N ARG A 13 23.82 -2.15 -6.97
CA ARG A 13 24.34 -2.53 -8.30
C ARG A 13 25.14 -1.42 -8.95
N SER A 14 24.72 -0.16 -8.77
CA SER A 14 25.39 1.01 -9.35
C SER A 14 26.73 1.37 -8.68
N ALA A 15 27.03 0.80 -7.52
CA ALA A 15 28.25 1.06 -6.75
C ALA A 15 29.45 0.14 -7.11
N GLY A 16 29.25 -0.86 -7.99
CA GLY A 16 30.34 -1.60 -8.65
C GLY A 16 30.89 -2.81 -7.90
N GLY A 17 30.63 -4.00 -8.45
CA GLY A 17 31.31 -5.26 -8.15
C GLY A 17 30.77 -6.38 -9.05
N THR A 18 31.52 -6.72 -10.10
CA THR A 18 31.26 -7.86 -10.99
C THR A 18 31.30 -9.18 -10.22
N PHE A 19 30.23 -9.97 -10.28
CA PHE A 19 30.22 -11.36 -9.81
C PHE A 19 30.60 -12.28 -10.97
N GLU A 20 31.81 -12.85 -10.95
CA GLU A 20 32.11 -14.07 -11.70
C GLU A 20 31.61 -15.30 -10.93
N PRO A 21 31.02 -16.31 -11.60
CA PRO A 21 30.64 -17.57 -10.97
C PRO A 21 31.82 -18.55 -10.99
N ALA A 22 32.33 -18.94 -9.83
CA ALA A 22 33.20 -20.11 -9.72
C ALA A 22 32.34 -21.38 -9.62
N GLU A 23 32.66 -22.35 -10.49
CA GLU A 23 32.04 -23.65 -10.68
C GLU A 23 32.20 -24.65 -9.51
N LEU A 24 31.20 -25.55 -9.44
CA LEU A 24 31.23 -26.98 -9.10
C LEU A 24 31.76 -27.45 -7.72
N LEU A 25 30.90 -28.18 -7.00
CA LEU A 25 31.10 -29.61 -6.67
C LEU A 25 29.80 -30.27 -6.16
N SER A 26 29.79 -31.60 -6.27
CA SER A 26 28.69 -32.56 -6.42
C SER A 26 27.88 -32.98 -5.18
N LEU A 27 26.67 -33.53 -5.47
CA LEU A 27 25.61 -34.13 -4.63
C LEU A 27 26.04 -35.19 -3.58
N PRO A 28 25.13 -35.59 -2.64
CA PRO A 28 24.34 -36.79 -2.90
C PRO A 28 22.84 -36.71 -2.54
N ARG A 29 22.04 -37.47 -3.32
CA ARG A 29 20.62 -37.79 -3.11
C ARG A 29 20.39 -38.60 -1.83
N VAL A 30 19.34 -38.26 -1.07
CA VAL A 30 18.67 -39.24 -0.18
C VAL A 30 17.14 -39.15 -0.35
N ARG A 31 16.55 -40.34 -0.37
CA ARG A 31 15.23 -40.74 -0.85
C ARG A 31 14.30 -40.98 0.35
N ASN A 32 13.01 -40.70 0.16
CA ASN A 32 11.83 -41.16 0.92
C ASN A 32 11.51 -40.55 2.31
N ARG A 33 10.33 -39.91 2.41
CA ARG A 33 9.29 -40.20 3.42
C ARG A 33 7.92 -39.61 3.03
N ALA A 34 7.29 -40.22 2.02
CA ALA A 34 5.98 -39.87 1.47
C ALA A 34 4.77 -40.43 2.26
N ARG A 35 4.84 -40.58 3.59
CA ARG A 35 3.74 -41.17 4.39
C ARG A 35 3.13 -40.27 5.47
N VAL A 36 3.63 -39.05 5.67
CA VAL A 36 3.10 -38.11 6.68
C VAL A 36 2.13 -37.06 6.08
N LEU A 37 2.05 -36.96 4.75
CA LEU A 37 1.26 -35.92 4.05
C LEU A 37 -0.23 -36.24 3.86
N ARG A 38 -0.70 -37.47 4.10
CA ARG A 38 -2.13 -37.82 3.87
C ARG A 38 -3.05 -37.60 5.08
N ALA A 39 -2.52 -37.46 6.29
CA ALA A 39 -3.34 -37.20 7.49
C ALA A 39 -3.64 -35.70 7.72
N ARG A 40 -2.79 -34.79 7.21
CA ARG A 40 -2.94 -33.33 7.39
C ARG A 40 -4.00 -32.71 6.48
N THR A 41 -4.29 -33.30 5.32
CA THR A 41 -5.25 -32.74 4.35
C THR A 41 -6.70 -32.89 4.79
N ILE A 42 -7.02 -33.93 5.58
CA ILE A 42 -8.40 -34.21 6.03
C ILE A 42 -8.83 -33.24 7.16
N ILE A 43 -7.89 -32.80 7.99
CA ILE A 43 -8.16 -31.86 9.10
C ILE A 43 -8.46 -30.45 8.56
N TRP A 44 -7.77 -30.00 7.51
CA TRP A 44 -8.00 -28.67 6.91
C TRP A 44 -9.35 -28.53 6.20
N VAL A 45 -9.88 -29.61 5.62
CA VAL A 45 -11.20 -29.56 4.95
C VAL A 45 -12.33 -29.45 5.97
N LEU A 46 -12.20 -30.09 7.15
CA LEU A 46 -13.22 -30.02 8.20
C LEU A 46 -13.28 -28.65 8.90
N VAL A 47 -12.13 -27.98 9.07
CA VAL A 47 -12.09 -26.61 9.66
C VAL A 47 -12.68 -25.57 8.69
N LEU A 48 -12.46 -25.73 7.38
CA LEU A 48 -13.03 -24.81 6.38
C LEU A 48 -14.57 -24.95 6.27
N ALA A 49 -15.11 -26.17 6.42
CA ALA A 49 -16.55 -26.41 6.38
C ALA A 49 -17.29 -25.82 7.61
N LEU A 50 -16.64 -25.79 8.78
CA LEU A 50 -17.21 -25.21 9.99
C LEU A 50 -17.30 -23.67 9.96
N PHE A 51 -16.36 -22.99 9.27
CA PHE A 51 -16.40 -21.52 9.13
C PHE A 51 -17.51 -21.02 8.19
N ILE A 52 -17.87 -21.79 7.16
CA ILE A 52 -18.94 -21.41 6.22
C ILE A 52 -20.34 -21.52 6.88
N ALA A 53 -20.50 -22.40 7.85
CA ALA A 53 -21.77 -22.58 8.56
C ALA A 53 -22.06 -21.49 9.62
N SER A 54 -21.05 -20.75 10.11
CA SER A 54 -21.22 -19.75 11.18
C SER A 54 -21.48 -18.32 10.69
N GLY A 55 -21.43 -18.06 9.38
CA GLY A 55 -21.67 -16.72 8.80
C GLY A 55 -23.14 -16.33 8.63
N ALA A 56 -24.10 -17.18 9.01
CA ALA A 56 -25.51 -17.00 8.68
C ALA A 56 -26.38 -16.27 9.74
N LEU A 57 -25.81 -15.76 10.85
CA LEU A 57 -26.62 -15.28 11.98
C LEU A 57 -26.12 -13.98 12.63
N ILE A 58 -25.92 -12.89 11.87
CA ILE A 58 -26.11 -11.52 12.42
C ILE A 58 -26.75 -10.63 11.35
N ALA A 59 -28.08 -10.68 11.26
CA ALA A 59 -28.88 -9.63 10.66
C ALA A 59 -29.09 -8.51 11.69
N THR A 60 -28.54 -7.31 11.46
CA THR A 60 -29.08 -6.10 12.06
C THR A 60 -29.17 -4.97 11.03
N ARG A 61 -30.31 -4.27 11.12
CA ARG A 61 -30.89 -3.31 10.19
C ARG A 61 -30.01 -2.08 9.97
N VAL A 62 -29.77 -1.71 8.71
CA VAL A 62 -29.28 -0.37 8.33
C VAL A 62 -30.51 0.49 7.97
N PRO A 63 -30.70 1.69 8.56
CA PRO A 63 -31.80 2.57 8.18
C PRO A 63 -31.54 3.20 6.82
N SER A 64 -32.57 3.15 5.98
CA SER A 64 -32.72 3.93 4.75
C SER A 64 -32.67 5.43 5.04
N SER A 65 -31.84 6.17 4.32
CA SER A 65 -31.94 7.63 4.22
C SER A 65 -31.61 8.08 2.80
N SER A 66 -32.68 8.34 2.05
CA SER A 66 -32.68 9.00 0.75
C SER A 66 -32.46 10.51 0.89
N LYS A 67 -31.54 11.07 0.09
CA LYS A 67 -31.69 12.24 -0.80
C LYS A 67 -30.35 12.95 -1.02
N ASN A 68 -30.01 13.11 -2.30
CA ASN A 68 -29.12 14.10 -2.92
C ASN A 68 -27.66 14.20 -2.46
N GLY A 69 -26.74 13.84 -3.37
CA GLY A 69 -25.42 14.45 -3.55
C GLY A 69 -24.36 14.14 -2.50
N SER A 70 -23.30 13.44 -2.90
CA SER A 70 -22.10 13.14 -2.10
C SER A 70 -22.38 12.35 -0.82
N LEU A 71 -22.08 11.05 -0.84
CA LEU A 71 -21.99 10.27 0.39
C LEU A 71 -20.68 10.64 1.10
N ILE A 72 -20.73 11.76 1.82
CA ILE A 72 -19.80 12.05 2.91
C ILE A 72 -20.03 10.95 3.95
N GLY A 73 -19.14 9.95 4.01
CA GLY A 73 -19.07 9.05 5.16
C GLY A 73 -18.95 9.89 6.44
N PRO A 74 -19.59 9.50 7.57
CA PRO A 74 -19.77 10.40 8.70
C PRO A 74 -18.43 10.70 9.37
N SER A 75 -17.83 11.83 8.99
CA SER A 75 -16.97 12.63 9.86
C SER A 75 -17.42 14.08 9.78
N LYS A 76 -18.51 14.38 10.51
CA LYS A 76 -18.90 15.76 10.82
C LYS A 76 -17.71 16.40 11.55
N LYS A 77 -17.01 17.32 10.85
CA LYS A 77 -15.86 18.17 11.25
C LYS A 77 -14.47 17.74 10.79
N VAL A 78 -14.28 17.43 9.52
CA VAL A 78 -12.92 17.51 8.94
C VAL A 78 -12.95 18.46 7.75
N ASN A 79 -12.92 19.77 8.03
CA ASN A 79 -12.98 20.77 6.95
C ASN A 79 -11.99 21.92 7.19
N LYS A 80 -10.74 21.56 7.50
CA LYS A 80 -9.58 22.48 7.55
C LYS A 80 -8.24 21.86 7.14
N ASP A 81 -8.19 20.59 6.72
CA ASP A 81 -6.92 20.03 6.27
C ASP A 81 -6.69 20.41 4.79
N PRO A 82 -5.60 21.12 4.44
CA PRO A 82 -5.35 21.52 3.06
C PRO A 82 -5.21 20.34 2.10
N ASN A 83 -4.78 19.17 2.58
CA ASN A 83 -4.66 17.98 1.75
C ASN A 83 -6.02 17.42 1.33
N TYR A 84 -7.10 17.74 2.05
CA TYR A 84 -8.47 17.39 1.66
C TYR A 84 -8.83 18.00 0.34
N GLU A 85 -8.61 19.30 0.25
CA GLU A 85 -9.10 20.14 -0.83
C GLU A 85 -8.34 19.76 -2.09
N ILE A 86 -7.04 19.50 -1.96
CA ILE A 86 -6.20 18.94 -3.02
C ILE A 86 -6.75 17.57 -3.46
N THR A 87 -7.08 16.69 -2.51
CA THR A 87 -7.62 15.36 -2.82
C THR A 87 -8.96 15.44 -3.54
N LEU A 88 -9.86 16.30 -3.07
CA LEU A 88 -11.18 16.53 -3.66
C LEU A 88 -11.09 17.06 -5.11
N VAL A 89 -10.14 17.96 -5.38
CA VAL A 89 -9.87 18.42 -6.75
C VAL A 89 -9.41 17.27 -7.62
N VAL A 90 -8.52 16.40 -7.14
CA VAL A 90 -8.01 15.26 -7.91
C VAL A 90 -9.08 14.20 -8.14
N THR A 91 -9.90 13.85 -7.14
CA THR A 91 -11.00 12.90 -7.33
C THR A 91 -12.01 13.40 -8.35
N LYS A 92 -12.28 14.71 -8.34
CA LYS A 92 -13.13 15.34 -9.36
C LYS A 92 -12.52 15.26 -10.75
N GLN A 93 -11.23 15.59 -10.91
CA GLN A 93 -10.54 15.48 -12.19
C GLN A 93 -10.54 14.04 -12.72
N LEU A 94 -10.37 13.04 -11.85
CA LEU A 94 -10.44 11.63 -12.21
C LEU A 94 -11.83 11.22 -12.70
N ALA A 95 -12.89 11.63 -11.98
CA ALA A 95 -14.26 11.34 -12.37
C ALA A 95 -14.64 12.05 -13.68
N ASP A 96 -14.29 13.33 -13.82
CA ASP A 96 -14.56 14.16 -15.01
C ASP A 96 -13.77 13.68 -16.25
N GLY A 97 -12.56 13.13 -16.05
CA GLY A 97 -11.69 12.61 -17.11
C GLY A 97 -11.87 11.14 -17.44
N ALA A 98 -12.83 10.46 -16.81
CA ALA A 98 -13.04 9.02 -17.01
C ALA A 98 -13.48 8.68 -18.44
N ALA A 99 -13.01 7.55 -18.95
CA ALA A 99 -13.38 7.06 -20.27
C ALA A 99 -14.81 6.52 -20.25
N ILE A 100 -15.68 7.09 -21.08
CA ILE A 100 -17.09 6.68 -21.19
C ILE A 100 -17.37 6.20 -22.62
N PRO A 101 -18.06 5.06 -22.82
CA PRO A 101 -18.42 4.61 -24.16
C PRO A 101 -19.22 5.67 -24.95
N PRO A 102 -19.03 5.76 -26.28
CA PRO A 102 -19.79 6.70 -27.10
C PRO A 102 -21.30 6.49 -27.00
N GLY A 103 -22.05 7.59 -27.08
CA GLY A 103 -23.52 7.57 -26.99
C GLY A 103 -24.08 7.43 -25.57
N SER A 104 -23.23 7.38 -24.55
CA SER A 104 -23.66 7.40 -23.15
C SER A 104 -24.30 8.74 -22.78
N VAL A 105 -25.33 8.67 -21.94
CA VAL A 105 -26.06 9.84 -21.42
C VAL A 105 -25.78 9.99 -19.93
N ARG A 106 -25.34 11.18 -19.51
CA ARG A 106 -25.06 11.49 -18.11
C ARG A 106 -26.38 11.64 -17.34
N SER A 107 -26.41 11.08 -16.15
CA SER A 107 -27.52 11.21 -15.20
C SER A 107 -27.07 11.96 -13.95
N SER A 108 -27.95 12.79 -13.40
CA SER A 108 -27.72 13.47 -12.12
C SER A 108 -27.97 12.56 -10.91
N THR A 109 -28.65 11.44 -11.11
CA THR A 109 -29.01 10.47 -10.07
C THR A 109 -28.71 9.03 -10.52
N PRO A 110 -28.57 8.07 -9.58
CA PRO A 110 -28.46 6.67 -9.94
C PRO A 110 -29.64 6.23 -10.83
N PRO A 111 -29.40 5.67 -12.03
CA PRO A 111 -30.48 5.25 -12.93
C PRO A 111 -31.31 4.09 -12.37
N ILE A 112 -30.73 3.32 -11.45
CA ILE A 112 -31.39 2.25 -10.69
C ILE A 112 -30.93 2.28 -9.24
N GLN A 113 -31.79 1.83 -8.32
CA GLN A 113 -31.38 1.45 -6.98
C GLN A 113 -30.92 0.00 -7.00
N ASN A 114 -29.62 -0.22 -7.07
CA ASN A 114 -29.03 -1.55 -7.05
C ASN A 114 -27.78 -1.53 -6.14
N HIS A 115 -27.72 -2.49 -5.21
CA HIS A 115 -26.57 -2.66 -4.31
C HIS A 115 -25.25 -2.88 -5.05
N SER A 116 -25.29 -3.40 -6.28
CA SER A 116 -24.14 -3.55 -7.17
C SER A 116 -23.50 -2.22 -7.62
N LEU A 117 -24.19 -1.10 -7.42
CA LEU A 117 -23.69 0.25 -7.71
C LEU A 117 -23.32 1.00 -6.41
N SER A 118 -23.15 0.29 -5.30
CA SER A 118 -22.69 0.89 -4.04
C SER A 118 -21.23 1.33 -4.16
N PRO A 119 -20.81 2.38 -3.41
CA PRO A 119 -19.41 2.82 -3.43
C PRO A 119 -18.51 1.72 -2.86
N GLU A 120 -17.37 1.48 -3.49
CA GLU A 120 -16.33 0.63 -2.90
C GLU A 120 -15.49 1.46 -1.93
N MET A 121 -16.03 1.70 -0.73
CA MET A 121 -15.29 2.36 0.34
C MET A 121 -14.46 1.34 1.12
N PRO A 122 -13.17 1.61 1.39
CA PRO A 122 -12.43 0.86 2.39
C PRO A 122 -13.16 0.92 3.74
N ALA A 123 -13.58 -0.23 4.25
CA ALA A 123 -14.37 -0.28 5.48
C ALA A 123 -13.61 0.36 6.65
N GLY A 124 -14.27 1.32 7.31
CA GLY A 124 -13.73 2.01 8.48
C GLY A 124 -12.73 3.13 8.18
N ASN A 125 -12.42 3.41 6.91
CA ASN A 125 -11.54 4.52 6.54
C ASN A 125 -12.33 5.84 6.55
N ASN A 126 -11.90 6.80 7.36
CA ASN A 126 -12.53 8.13 7.50
C ASN A 126 -11.88 9.20 6.62
N HIS A 127 -11.00 8.79 5.71
CA HIS A 127 -10.15 9.60 4.85
C HIS A 127 -10.39 9.36 3.36
N PHE A 128 -11.34 8.50 3.05
CA PHE A 128 -11.76 8.22 1.69
C PHE A 128 -12.55 9.39 1.10
N VAL A 129 -12.08 9.86 -0.04
CA VAL A 129 -12.73 10.89 -0.85
C VAL A 129 -13.22 10.25 -2.13
N ASP A 130 -14.50 10.48 -2.46
CA ASP A 130 -15.18 9.95 -3.63
C ASP A 130 -15.91 11.09 -4.36
N THR A 131 -15.72 11.15 -5.67
CA THR A 131 -16.55 11.95 -6.58
C THR A 131 -17.21 11.04 -7.60
N THR A 132 -18.54 10.94 -7.54
CA THR A 132 -19.34 10.02 -8.35
C THR A 132 -20.06 10.71 -9.51
N HIS A 133 -20.01 10.09 -10.69
CA HIS A 133 -20.85 10.37 -11.85
C HIS A 133 -21.69 9.16 -12.27
N TRP A 134 -22.87 9.41 -12.81
CA TRP A 134 -23.79 8.38 -13.28
C TRP A 134 -24.03 8.49 -14.78
N TRP A 135 -24.12 7.35 -15.43
CA TRP A 135 -24.32 7.25 -16.88
C TRP A 135 -25.28 6.12 -17.24
N ILE A 136 -26.01 6.31 -18.33
CA ILE A 136 -26.68 5.23 -19.05
C ILE A 136 -25.85 4.98 -20.32
N VAL A 137 -25.38 3.75 -20.48
CA VAL A 137 -24.56 3.32 -21.62
C VAL A 137 -25.43 2.49 -22.57
N PRO A 138 -25.46 2.80 -23.88
CA PRO A 138 -26.27 2.09 -24.86
C PRO A 138 -25.62 0.77 -25.32
N THR A 139 -24.96 0.05 -24.41
CA THR A 139 -24.40 -1.28 -24.67
C THR A 139 -24.60 -2.19 -23.46
N SER A 140 -24.46 -3.50 -23.67
CA SER A 140 -24.45 -4.48 -22.57
C SER A 140 -23.25 -4.30 -21.66
N VAL A 141 -23.35 -4.78 -20.41
CA VAL A 141 -22.26 -4.76 -19.42
C VAL A 141 -20.99 -5.40 -20.00
N ARG A 142 -21.14 -6.52 -20.74
CA ARG A 142 -20.02 -7.22 -21.39
C ARG A 142 -19.30 -6.34 -22.42
N GLU A 143 -20.05 -5.63 -23.25
CA GLU A 143 -19.46 -4.74 -24.25
C GLU A 143 -18.86 -3.49 -23.61
N THR A 144 -19.48 -2.97 -22.55
CA THR A 144 -18.92 -1.86 -21.76
C THR A 144 -17.56 -2.22 -21.19
N VAL A 145 -17.42 -3.40 -20.55
CA VAL A 145 -16.13 -3.89 -20.02
C VAL A 145 -15.09 -4.05 -21.13
N ARG A 146 -15.47 -4.65 -22.27
CA ARG A 146 -14.56 -4.81 -23.44
C ARG A 146 -14.11 -3.47 -24.02
N TRP A 147 -14.98 -2.46 -24.00
CA TRP A 147 -14.63 -1.12 -24.46
C TRP A 147 -13.65 -0.48 -23.47
N LEU A 148 -13.93 -0.53 -22.17
CA LEU A 148 -13.07 0.01 -21.12
C LEU A 148 -11.69 -0.66 -21.09
N SER A 149 -11.59 -1.96 -21.36
CA SER A 149 -10.28 -2.63 -21.43
C SER A 149 -9.39 -2.13 -22.58
N ARG A 150 -9.98 -1.48 -23.60
CA ARG A 150 -9.27 -0.93 -24.78
C ARG A 150 -9.07 0.59 -24.73
N HIS A 151 -9.92 1.30 -23.97
CA HIS A 151 -9.95 2.77 -23.94
C HIS A 151 -9.75 3.34 -22.53
N GLY A 152 -9.55 2.48 -21.53
CA GLY A 152 -9.20 2.89 -20.19
C GLY A 152 -7.85 3.61 -20.15
N PRO A 153 -7.50 4.22 -19.01
CA PRO A 153 -6.26 4.98 -18.89
C PRO A 153 -5.04 4.11 -19.22
N PRO A 154 -4.08 4.60 -20.02
CA PRO A 154 -2.85 3.85 -20.28
C PRO A 154 -2.00 3.73 -19.00
N ASN A 155 -1.22 2.65 -18.87
CA ASN A 155 -0.21 2.46 -17.81
C ASN A 155 -0.74 2.39 -16.37
N VAL A 156 -1.98 1.93 -16.17
CA VAL A 156 -2.58 1.74 -14.83
C VAL A 156 -2.66 0.27 -14.44
N ARG A 157 -2.70 -0.01 -13.14
CA ARG A 157 -2.98 -1.36 -12.63
C ARG A 157 -4.48 -1.61 -12.72
N TYR A 158 -4.84 -2.71 -13.37
CA TYR A 158 -6.22 -3.07 -13.64
C TYR A 158 -6.70 -4.16 -12.68
N SER A 159 -7.84 -3.93 -12.02
CA SER A 159 -8.52 -4.90 -11.17
C SER A 159 -9.96 -5.11 -11.67
N VAL A 160 -10.43 -6.36 -11.67
CA VAL A 160 -11.81 -6.70 -12.03
C VAL A 160 -12.38 -7.59 -10.96
N GLY A 161 -13.55 -7.22 -10.46
CA GLY A 161 -14.30 -7.98 -9.45
C GLY A 161 -15.77 -8.10 -9.85
N GLY A 162 -16.47 -9.12 -9.34
CA GLY A 162 -17.92 -9.22 -9.50
C GLY A 162 -18.49 -10.63 -9.40
N SER A 163 -19.61 -10.75 -8.69
CA SER A 163 -20.46 -11.94 -8.66
C SER A 163 -21.16 -12.13 -10.02
N GLY A 164 -21.17 -13.34 -10.55
CA GLY A 164 -21.79 -13.67 -11.84
C GLY A 164 -23.33 -13.77 -11.83
N GLY A 165 -24.00 -13.66 -10.69
CA GLY A 165 -25.41 -14.04 -10.54
C GLY A 165 -26.43 -13.03 -11.07
N ASP A 166 -26.08 -11.75 -11.03
CA ASP A 166 -27.03 -10.63 -11.11
C ASP A 166 -26.70 -9.64 -12.24
N GLY A 167 -25.80 -10.03 -13.15
CA GLY A 167 -25.39 -9.22 -14.30
C GLY A 167 -24.56 -7.98 -13.93
N SER A 168 -24.16 -7.85 -12.67
CA SER A 168 -23.32 -6.78 -12.14
C SER A 168 -21.84 -7.05 -12.35
N ARG A 169 -21.07 -5.98 -12.61
CA ARG A 169 -19.61 -6.04 -12.77
C ARG A 169 -18.96 -4.80 -12.17
N PHE A 170 -17.81 -5.01 -11.55
CA PHE A 170 -16.93 -3.97 -11.07
C PHE A 170 -15.61 -3.99 -11.84
N VAL A 171 -15.13 -2.82 -12.22
CA VAL A 171 -13.84 -2.64 -12.87
C VAL A 171 -13.12 -1.46 -12.21
N GLY A 172 -11.95 -1.70 -11.63
CA GLY A 172 -11.09 -0.69 -11.03
C GLY A 172 -9.83 -0.45 -11.84
N PHE A 173 -9.48 0.82 -12.03
CA PHE A 173 -8.21 1.24 -12.59
C PHE A 173 -7.45 2.05 -11.53
N HIS A 174 -6.43 1.44 -10.94
CA HIS A 174 -5.59 2.05 -9.92
C HIS A 174 -4.41 2.76 -10.57
N ILE A 175 -4.23 4.03 -10.24
CA ILE A 175 -3.16 4.85 -10.82
C ILE A 175 -2.02 4.93 -9.81
N SER A 176 -0.84 4.48 -10.21
CA SER A 176 0.31 4.29 -9.31
C SER A 176 1.33 5.44 -9.30
N ASP A 177 1.00 6.59 -9.89
CA ASP A 177 1.87 7.76 -10.02
C ASP A 177 1.70 8.73 -8.84
N ASP A 178 2.01 8.23 -7.66
CA ASP A 178 1.62 8.88 -6.43
C ASP A 178 2.70 9.80 -5.86
N THR A 179 3.04 10.84 -6.61
CA THR A 179 4.05 11.84 -6.21
C THR A 179 3.53 12.84 -5.19
N SER A 180 2.22 12.83 -4.92
CA SER A 180 1.57 13.77 -4.01
C SER A 180 1.76 13.35 -2.56
N GLN A 181 2.09 14.33 -1.70
CA GLN A 181 2.06 14.14 -0.25
C GLN A 181 0.65 14.37 0.34
N ALA A 182 -0.34 14.72 -0.50
CA ALA A 182 -1.68 15.06 -0.05
C ALA A 182 -2.68 13.90 -0.10
N TYR A 183 -2.40 12.86 -0.88
CA TYR A 183 -3.31 11.71 -1.03
C TYR A 183 -2.54 10.44 -1.36
N THR A 184 -3.21 9.29 -1.28
CA THR A 184 -2.77 8.00 -1.80
C THR A 184 -3.90 7.23 -2.48
N ASP A 185 -3.58 6.10 -3.10
CA ASP A 185 -4.54 5.12 -3.63
C ASP A 185 -5.57 5.70 -4.59
N ARG A 186 -5.14 6.64 -5.44
CA ARG A 186 -6.04 7.25 -6.40
C ARG A 186 -6.47 6.26 -7.48
N ALA A 187 -7.75 6.21 -7.77
CA ALA A 187 -8.31 5.28 -8.75
C ALA A 187 -9.49 5.88 -9.50
N ILE A 188 -9.76 5.29 -10.67
CA ILE A 188 -11.05 5.42 -11.35
C ILE A 188 -11.75 4.07 -11.20
N GLN A 189 -12.91 4.07 -10.57
CA GLN A 189 -13.72 2.87 -10.35
C GLN A 189 -14.98 2.94 -11.20
N TYR A 190 -15.32 1.81 -11.83
CA TYR A 190 -16.49 1.65 -12.67
C TYR A 190 -17.36 0.52 -12.11
N SER A 191 -18.55 0.85 -11.64
CA SER A 191 -19.56 -0.13 -11.23
C SER A 191 -20.69 -0.17 -12.23
N MET A 192 -21.05 -1.37 -12.69
CA MET A 192 -21.97 -1.58 -13.80
C MET A 192 -23.10 -2.53 -13.41
N ALA A 193 -24.31 -2.21 -13.88
CA ALA A 193 -25.47 -3.08 -13.76
C ALA A 193 -26.34 -2.99 -15.02
N ALA A 194 -26.90 -4.10 -15.47
CA ALA A 194 -27.82 -4.12 -16.59
C ALA A 194 -29.15 -3.43 -16.21
N ILE A 195 -29.70 -2.60 -17.12
CA ILE A 195 -30.98 -1.89 -16.92
C ILE A 195 -32.00 -2.15 -18.04
N GLY A 196 -31.75 -3.17 -18.83
CA GLY A 196 -32.56 -3.56 -19.98
C GLY A 196 -31.71 -4.28 -21.02
N ILE A 197 -32.35 -4.70 -22.11
CA ILE A 197 -31.61 -5.31 -23.23
C ILE A 197 -30.70 -4.25 -23.84
N GLY A 198 -29.40 -4.56 -23.89
CA GLY A 198 -28.41 -3.70 -24.51
C GLY A 198 -28.11 -2.38 -23.77
N HIS A 199 -28.54 -2.21 -22.52
CA HIS A 199 -28.29 -0.99 -21.75
C HIS A 199 -27.66 -1.29 -20.39
N THR A 200 -26.74 -0.43 -19.98
CA THR A 200 -25.99 -0.53 -18.72
C THR A 200 -26.12 0.76 -17.93
N ALA A 201 -26.53 0.69 -16.68
CA ALA A 201 -26.27 1.74 -15.71
C ALA A 201 -24.81 1.65 -15.30
N LEU A 202 -24.10 2.77 -15.42
CA LEU A 202 -22.70 2.89 -15.08
C LEU A 202 -22.54 3.96 -14.00
N ARG A 203 -21.92 3.57 -12.91
CA ARG A 203 -21.36 4.45 -11.88
C ARG A 203 -19.88 4.60 -12.16
N VAL A 204 -19.39 5.83 -12.12
CA VAL A 204 -17.97 6.13 -12.24
C VAL A 204 -17.56 6.97 -11.05
N ASP A 205 -16.57 6.48 -10.30
CA ASP A 205 -16.03 7.17 -9.14
C ASP A 205 -14.57 7.55 -9.41
N GLY A 206 -14.24 8.82 -9.21
CA GLY A 206 -12.88 9.22 -8.94
C GLY A 206 -12.64 9.12 -7.44
N THR A 207 -11.68 8.30 -7.02
CA THR A 207 -11.44 8.00 -5.61
C THR A 207 -9.99 8.26 -5.22
N ALA A 208 -9.77 8.60 -3.95
CA ALA A 208 -8.45 8.70 -3.34
C ALA A 208 -8.60 8.70 -1.80
N LEU A 209 -7.52 8.34 -1.10
CA LEU A 209 -7.38 8.54 0.34
C LEU A 209 -6.60 9.83 0.58
N TRP A 210 -7.17 10.87 1.20
CA TRP A 210 -6.32 12.02 1.61
C TRP A 210 -5.34 11.59 2.71
N LEU A 211 -4.16 12.19 2.70
CA LEU A 211 -3.19 12.06 3.76
C LEU A 211 -3.29 13.30 4.63
N SER A 212 -3.43 13.13 5.95
CA SER A 212 -3.39 14.26 6.88
C SER A 212 -2.12 15.09 6.65
N SER A 213 -2.28 16.41 6.58
CA SER A 213 -1.17 17.36 6.48
C SER A 213 -0.25 17.31 7.71
N LYS A 214 -0.75 16.76 8.83
CA LYS A 214 0.03 16.50 10.02
C LYS A 214 0.68 15.11 9.95
N PRO A 215 2.00 15.01 10.12
CA PRO A 215 2.69 13.74 10.22
C PRO A 215 2.18 12.87 11.37
N ILE A 216 2.26 11.56 11.20
CA ILE A 216 2.04 10.58 12.26
C ILE A 216 3.22 10.66 13.22
N ARG A 217 2.96 10.95 14.49
CA ARG A 217 4.00 10.90 15.52
C ARG A 217 4.39 9.46 15.80
N ASP A 218 5.69 9.22 15.95
CA ASP A 218 6.18 7.94 16.43
C ASP A 218 5.95 7.82 17.94
N THR A 219 4.97 7.01 18.32
CA THR A 219 4.64 6.71 19.72
C THR A 219 5.06 5.31 20.12
N ARG A 220 5.87 4.61 19.31
CA ARG A 220 6.32 3.25 19.64
C ARG A 220 7.17 3.29 20.90
N GLY A 221 6.77 2.48 21.88
CA GLY A 221 7.49 2.29 23.12
C GLY A 221 8.64 1.29 22.98
N GLY A 222 9.41 1.12 24.05
CA GLY A 222 10.53 0.18 24.11
C GLY A 222 11.89 0.85 24.00
N ARG A 223 12.94 0.03 23.96
CA ARG A 223 14.32 0.52 23.88
C ARG A 223 14.63 1.02 22.48
N LYS A 224 15.30 2.17 22.41
CA LYS A 224 15.73 2.81 21.17
C LYS A 224 17.24 2.71 21.01
N ILE A 225 17.72 2.54 19.78
CA ILE A 225 19.16 2.49 19.45
C ILE A 225 19.57 3.70 18.62
N ARG A 226 20.78 4.19 18.83
CA ARG A 226 21.40 5.18 17.94
C ARG A 226 22.41 4.48 17.05
N VAL A 227 22.34 4.69 15.73
CA VAL A 227 23.34 4.19 14.78
C VAL A 227 23.94 5.36 13.99
N THR A 228 25.24 5.31 13.75
CA THR A 228 25.98 6.35 13.00
C THR A 228 26.78 5.68 11.89
N VAL A 229 27.06 6.42 10.82
CA VAL A 229 27.90 5.93 9.71
C VAL A 229 29.29 5.55 10.23
N ALA A 230 29.86 6.37 11.12
CA ALA A 230 31.17 6.12 11.73
C ALA A 230 31.19 4.89 12.66
N GLY A 231 30.09 4.62 13.36
CA GLY A 231 29.96 3.46 14.25
C GLY A 231 29.74 2.13 13.52
N GLY A 232 29.35 2.16 12.24
CA GLY A 232 29.04 0.97 11.47
C GLY A 232 27.78 0.26 11.96
N CYS A 233 27.51 -0.93 11.39
CA CYS A 233 26.31 -1.69 11.72
C CYS A 233 26.46 -2.41 13.07
N PRO A 234 25.51 -2.25 14.00
CA PRO A 234 25.45 -3.07 15.20
C PRO A 234 25.46 -4.56 14.87
N ARG A 235 26.10 -5.38 15.72
CA ARG A 235 26.10 -6.84 15.56
C ARG A 235 24.71 -7.47 15.70
N SER A 236 23.82 -6.81 16.44
CA SER A 236 22.45 -7.24 16.68
C SER A 236 21.58 -6.04 17.05
N VAL A 237 20.30 -6.13 16.71
CA VAL A 237 19.24 -5.18 17.10
C VAL A 237 18.25 -5.81 18.07
N ALA A 238 18.55 -6.99 18.60
CA ALA A 238 17.67 -7.70 19.52
C ALA A 238 17.36 -6.85 20.77
N GLY A 239 16.07 -6.73 21.09
CA GLY A 239 15.58 -5.95 22.23
C GLY A 239 15.44 -4.45 21.97
N TYR A 240 15.78 -3.96 20.77
CA TYR A 240 15.44 -2.63 20.29
C TYR A 240 14.18 -2.70 19.41
N HIS A 241 13.38 -1.65 19.48
CA HIS A 241 12.11 -1.56 18.74
C HIS A 241 12.04 -0.34 17.82
N ASP A 242 13.01 0.56 17.94
CA ASP A 242 13.07 1.82 17.22
C ASP A 242 14.48 2.44 17.30
N ILE A 243 14.71 3.52 16.57
CA ILE A 243 15.91 4.34 16.65
C ILE A 243 15.71 5.62 17.49
N ILE A 244 16.80 6.28 17.84
CA ILE A 244 16.78 7.61 18.47
C ILE A 244 17.68 8.58 17.70
N ASN A 245 17.07 9.63 17.17
CA ASN A 245 17.78 10.74 16.54
C ASN A 245 17.93 11.93 17.49
N PRO A 246 18.99 12.75 17.34
CA PRO A 246 19.03 14.08 17.94
C PRO A 246 17.80 14.90 17.50
N SER A 247 17.21 15.64 18.44
CA SER A 247 16.02 16.46 18.17
C SER A 247 16.29 17.50 17.09
N SER A 248 15.41 17.56 16.11
CA SER A 248 15.43 18.56 15.03
C SER A 248 14.01 18.81 14.53
N GLU A 249 13.68 20.08 14.26
CA GLU A 249 12.34 20.49 13.82
C GLU A 249 11.93 19.85 12.49
N ASP A 250 12.90 19.61 11.60
CA ASP A 250 12.66 18.95 10.31
C ASP A 250 12.25 17.48 10.48
N LEU A 251 12.91 16.72 11.36
CA LEU A 251 12.58 15.31 11.59
C LEU A 251 11.20 15.09 12.21
N MET A 252 10.61 16.10 12.85
CA MET A 252 9.22 16.07 13.32
C MET A 252 8.20 16.25 12.19
N LYS A 253 8.65 16.60 10.98
CA LYS A 253 7.81 16.91 9.81
C LYS A 253 8.02 15.98 8.62
N GLN A 254 9.17 15.31 8.53
CA GLN A 254 9.57 14.47 7.39
C GLN A 254 10.46 13.31 7.86
N ALA A 255 10.47 12.21 7.09
CA ALA A 255 11.28 11.03 7.42
C ALA A 255 12.78 11.35 7.45
N VAL A 256 13.27 12.11 6.46
CA VAL A 256 14.69 12.52 6.34
C VAL A 256 14.83 14.01 6.03
N PRO A 257 15.98 14.62 6.34
CA PRO A 257 16.31 15.98 5.94
C PRO A 257 16.22 16.27 4.44
N SER A 258 15.95 17.53 4.11
CA SER A 258 15.96 18.03 2.72
C SER A 258 17.38 18.26 2.18
N ALA A 259 18.35 18.54 3.07
CA ALA A 259 19.76 18.65 2.72
C ALA A 259 20.30 17.33 2.15
N ASP A 260 21.33 17.38 1.33
CA ASP A 260 21.90 16.18 0.70
C ASP A 260 22.92 15.48 1.59
N PRO A 261 22.81 14.14 1.78
CA PRO A 261 23.77 13.40 2.56
C PRO A 261 25.10 13.22 1.82
N THR A 262 26.18 13.10 2.58
CA THR A 262 27.54 12.84 2.09
C THR A 262 27.89 11.35 2.09
N ALA A 263 27.22 10.56 2.91
CA ALA A 263 27.38 9.11 3.02
C ALA A 263 26.10 8.46 3.55
N ALA A 264 25.96 7.15 3.33
CA ALA A 264 24.91 6.36 3.96
C ALA A 264 25.42 4.99 4.38
N LEU A 265 24.75 4.39 5.36
CA LEU A 265 24.98 3.04 5.86
C LEU A 265 23.63 2.32 5.92
N VAL A 266 23.53 1.13 5.32
CA VAL A 266 22.34 0.27 5.42
C VAL A 266 22.71 -1.03 6.11
N CYS A 267 22.04 -1.31 7.22
CA CYS A 267 22.22 -2.50 8.05
C CYS A 267 20.98 -3.37 7.96
N ARG A 268 21.13 -4.66 7.66
CA ARG A 268 20.01 -5.60 7.48
C ARG A 268 20.03 -6.69 8.54
N TYR A 269 18.89 -6.93 9.18
CA TYR A 269 18.70 -7.89 10.26
C TYR A 269 17.44 -8.74 9.98
N GLU A 270 17.53 -10.04 10.21
CA GLU A 270 16.38 -10.94 10.10
C GLU A 270 16.13 -11.65 11.42
N THR A 271 14.85 -11.73 11.82
CA THR A 271 14.42 -12.52 12.97
C THR A 271 13.35 -13.53 12.55
N ARG A 272 13.47 -14.76 13.06
CA ARG A 272 12.65 -15.92 12.68
C ARG A 272 11.60 -16.20 13.75
N SER A 273 10.39 -16.59 13.35
CA SER A 273 9.51 -17.35 14.24
C SER A 273 10.11 -18.75 14.49
N PRO A 274 10.10 -19.30 15.72
CA PRO A 274 10.76 -20.56 16.06
C PRO A 274 10.53 -21.70 15.03
N ASP A 275 9.34 -21.76 14.41
CA ASP A 275 8.89 -22.88 13.58
C ASP A 275 9.09 -22.72 12.05
N SER A 276 9.72 -21.66 11.54
CA SER A 276 9.76 -21.39 10.07
C SER A 276 10.63 -22.39 9.25
N PRO A 277 10.08 -23.20 8.32
CA PRO A 277 10.86 -24.20 7.58
C PRO A 277 11.72 -23.63 6.42
N ILE A 278 11.74 -22.31 6.22
CA ILE A 278 12.33 -21.65 5.05
C ILE A 278 13.84 -21.39 5.28
N PRO A 279 14.75 -21.86 4.41
CA PRO A 279 16.17 -21.50 4.46
C PRO A 279 16.38 -20.03 4.06
N LEU A 280 17.25 -19.32 4.79
CA LEU A 280 17.51 -17.90 4.57
C LEU A 280 18.45 -17.67 3.37
N PRO A 281 18.23 -16.61 2.56
CA PRO A 281 19.27 -16.05 1.70
C PRO A 281 20.50 -15.64 2.53
N LYS A 282 21.70 -15.78 1.97
CA LYS A 282 22.90 -15.18 2.58
C LYS A 282 22.84 -13.66 2.39
N PHE A 283 22.59 -12.90 3.45
CA PHE A 283 22.59 -11.45 3.39
C PHE A 283 24.00 -10.87 3.56
N THR A 284 24.25 -9.77 2.86
CA THR A 284 25.40 -8.92 3.10
C THR A 284 25.00 -7.92 4.20
N PRO A 285 25.60 -7.99 5.39
CA PRO A 285 25.06 -7.33 6.59
C PRO A 285 25.16 -5.79 6.56
N VAL A 286 25.99 -5.25 5.66
CA VAL A 286 26.34 -3.83 5.62
C VAL A 286 26.49 -3.37 4.18
N THR A 287 25.84 -2.27 3.86
CA THR A 287 26.11 -1.51 2.64
C THR A 287 26.53 -0.09 3.00
N ALA A 288 27.78 0.26 2.71
CA ALA A 288 28.25 1.64 2.80
C ALA A 288 28.10 2.33 1.44
N LEU A 289 27.34 3.41 1.39
CA LEU A 289 27.14 4.21 0.18
C LEU A 289 27.93 5.51 0.28
N ARG A 290 28.67 5.83 -0.77
CA ARG A 290 29.30 7.14 -0.97
C ARG A 290 28.26 8.17 -1.42
N SER A 291 28.65 9.43 -1.54
CA SER A 291 27.74 10.58 -1.66
C SER A 291 26.68 10.44 -2.75
N ASN A 292 27.03 9.96 -3.95
CA ASN A 292 26.03 9.78 -5.03
C ASN A 292 24.96 8.73 -4.68
N GLY A 293 25.35 7.61 -4.07
CA GLY A 293 24.41 6.58 -3.61
C GLY A 293 23.55 7.06 -2.45
N ALA A 294 24.17 7.76 -1.49
CA ALA A 294 23.47 8.37 -0.36
C ALA A 294 22.41 9.39 -0.80
N ARG A 295 22.74 10.25 -1.77
CA ARG A 295 21.80 11.24 -2.35
C ARG A 295 20.63 10.57 -3.05
N LYS A 296 20.89 9.55 -3.87
CA LYS A 296 19.82 8.79 -4.54
C LYS A 296 18.88 8.15 -3.52
N LEU A 297 19.43 7.53 -2.47
CA LEU A 297 18.64 6.94 -1.41
C LEU A 297 17.81 8.00 -0.66
N ALA A 298 18.42 9.12 -0.27
CA ALA A 298 17.70 10.20 0.40
C ALA A 298 16.58 10.79 -0.46
N LEU A 299 16.78 10.95 -1.78
CA LEU A 299 15.73 11.42 -2.69
C LEU A 299 14.49 10.54 -2.66
N GLN A 300 14.64 9.23 -2.47
CA GLN A 300 13.50 8.32 -2.37
C GLN A 300 12.88 8.29 -0.99
N LEU A 301 13.70 8.33 0.05
CA LEU A 301 13.20 8.45 1.42
C LEU A 301 12.40 9.74 1.62
N ARG A 302 12.72 10.81 0.86
CA ARG A 302 11.92 12.05 0.81
C ARG A 302 10.56 11.89 0.12
N THR A 303 10.34 10.83 -0.66
CA THR A 303 9.02 10.55 -1.26
C THR A 303 8.07 9.81 -0.31
N LEU A 304 8.62 9.28 0.80
CA LEU A 304 7.82 8.57 1.80
C LEU A 304 6.77 9.50 2.41
N LYS A 305 5.58 8.94 2.59
CA LYS A 305 4.41 9.65 3.06
C LYS A 305 4.33 9.54 4.57
N VAL A 306 4.40 10.68 5.25
CA VAL A 306 4.33 10.75 6.72
C VAL A 306 2.93 11.05 7.24
N GLY A 307 2.00 11.41 6.36
CA GLY A 307 0.60 11.72 6.72
C GLY A 307 -0.23 10.46 6.98
N PHE A 308 -1.21 10.57 7.87
CA PHE A 308 -2.18 9.50 8.15
C PHE A 308 -3.25 9.41 7.06
N ASP A 309 -3.52 8.20 6.59
CA ASP A 309 -4.50 7.87 5.53
C ASP A 309 -5.89 7.51 6.07
N GLY A 310 -6.14 7.72 7.37
CA GLY A 310 -7.42 7.41 8.03
C GLY A 310 -7.58 5.98 8.50
N GLY A 311 -6.61 5.11 8.21
CA GLY A 311 -6.65 3.70 8.54
C GLY A 311 -7.70 2.92 7.76
N GLY A 312 -7.85 1.63 8.04
CA GLY A 312 -8.82 0.78 7.36
C GLY A 312 -8.62 -0.67 7.80
N ILE A 313 -9.66 -1.48 7.66
CA ILE A 313 -9.54 -2.90 8.00
C ILE A 313 -8.82 -3.63 6.87
N GLY A 314 -7.51 -3.81 7.02
CA GLY A 314 -6.69 -4.69 6.17
C GLY A 314 -6.43 -6.02 6.88
N SER A 315 -6.91 -7.13 6.31
CA SER A 315 -6.58 -8.47 6.79
C SER A 315 -5.18 -8.85 6.31
N CYS A 316 -4.19 -8.72 7.18
CA CYS A 316 -2.82 -9.08 6.84
C CYS A 316 -2.44 -10.48 7.34
N PRO A 317 -2.03 -11.40 6.45
CA PRO A 317 -1.43 -12.65 6.90
C PRO A 317 -0.16 -12.31 7.69
N GLN A 318 -0.02 -12.88 8.89
CA GLN A 318 1.21 -12.74 9.66
C GLN A 318 2.37 -13.37 8.88
N GLY A 319 3.42 -12.58 8.63
CA GLY A 319 4.66 -13.08 8.03
C GLY A 319 5.40 -14.04 8.99
N LEU A 320 6.01 -15.09 8.45
CA LEU A 320 6.82 -16.06 9.22
C LEU A 320 8.25 -15.58 9.49
N ILE A 321 8.66 -14.48 8.83
CA ILE A 321 9.98 -13.85 8.91
C ILE A 321 9.75 -12.36 9.12
N THR A 322 10.52 -11.75 10.02
CA THR A 322 10.56 -10.30 10.20
C THR A 322 11.91 -9.78 9.74
N LEU A 323 11.88 -8.92 8.72
CA LEU A 323 13.05 -8.16 8.27
C LEU A 323 13.06 -6.82 9.03
N THR A 324 14.25 -6.43 9.50
CA THR A 324 14.51 -5.11 10.06
C THR A 324 15.71 -4.54 9.34
N GLU A 325 15.56 -3.33 8.80
CA GLU A 325 16.67 -2.58 8.23
C GLU A 325 16.88 -1.28 9.00
N ILE A 326 18.14 -0.91 9.20
CA ILE A 326 18.51 0.40 9.72
C ILE A 326 19.22 1.14 8.60
N VAL A 327 18.70 2.31 8.23
CA VAL A 327 19.33 3.21 7.26
C VAL A 327 19.89 4.40 8.02
N VAL A 328 21.15 4.73 7.82
CA VAL A 328 21.80 5.89 8.43
C VAL A 328 22.32 6.80 7.33
N LEU A 329 22.00 8.09 7.41
CA LEU A 329 22.42 9.13 6.47
C LEU A 329 23.31 10.13 7.19
N SER A 330 24.51 10.35 6.68
CA SER A 330 25.43 11.37 7.18
C SER A 330 25.32 12.65 6.36
N TYR A 331 25.37 13.80 7.02
CA TYR A 331 25.14 15.11 6.42
C TYR A 331 26.28 16.07 6.78
N PRO A 332 26.53 17.10 5.95
CA PRO A 332 27.42 18.17 6.36
C PRO A 332 26.82 18.93 7.57
N ASP A 333 27.68 19.27 8.53
CA ASP A 333 27.38 20.19 9.63
C ASP A 333 26.19 19.84 10.53
N ARG A 334 25.78 18.57 10.56
CA ARG A 334 24.77 18.05 11.50
C ARG A 334 25.03 16.60 11.88
N PRO A 335 24.47 16.11 12.99
CA PRO A 335 24.48 14.70 13.31
C PRO A 335 23.83 13.86 12.21
N ASP A 336 24.28 12.61 12.09
CA ASP A 336 23.64 11.60 11.22
C ASP A 336 22.13 11.49 11.49
N VAL A 337 21.38 10.92 10.56
CA VAL A 337 19.97 10.55 10.76
C VAL A 337 19.81 9.06 10.55
N ASP A 338 19.29 8.36 11.54
CA ASP A 338 18.94 6.94 11.44
C ASP A 338 17.44 6.75 11.20
N LEU A 339 17.11 5.69 10.46
CA LEU A 339 15.76 5.25 10.18
C LEU A 339 15.65 3.79 10.59
N TRP A 340 14.56 3.47 11.26
CA TRP A 340 14.14 2.10 11.50
C TRP A 340 13.12 1.70 10.44
N TYR A 341 13.49 0.76 9.58
CA TYR A 341 12.57 0.09 8.68
C TYR A 341 12.26 -1.29 9.25
N GLY A 342 11.00 -1.53 9.57
CA GLY A 342 10.60 -2.83 10.07
C GLY A 342 9.11 -2.90 10.32
N GLY A 343 8.52 -4.05 9.99
CA GLY A 343 7.10 -4.30 10.12
C GLY A 343 6.78 -5.78 9.94
N GLY A 344 5.70 -6.23 10.58
CA GLY A 344 5.09 -7.53 10.31
C GLY A 344 3.69 -7.29 9.72
N GLY A 345 3.35 -7.97 8.63
CA GLY A 345 2.07 -7.82 7.92
C GLY A 345 2.22 -7.09 6.57
N CYS A 346 1.13 -6.51 6.04
CA CYS A 346 1.09 -5.84 4.72
C CYS A 346 1.40 -4.33 4.76
N ARG A 347 1.91 -3.81 5.87
CA ARG A 347 2.41 -2.43 5.94
C ARG A 347 3.80 -2.44 6.52
N SER A 348 4.77 -2.05 5.71
CA SER A 348 6.10 -1.70 6.19
C SER A 348 6.07 -0.25 6.66
N VAL A 349 6.62 0.00 7.85
CA VAL A 349 6.69 1.34 8.42
C VAL A 349 8.16 1.75 8.49
N ILE A 350 8.45 2.97 8.04
CA ILE A 350 9.73 3.63 8.23
C ILE A 350 9.57 4.65 9.34
N ALA A 351 10.53 4.71 10.25
CA ALA A 351 10.48 5.66 11.34
C ALA A 351 11.82 6.32 11.59
N ASN A 352 11.78 7.60 11.96
CA ASN A 352 12.95 8.37 12.34
C ASN A 352 12.99 8.70 13.84
N GLY A 353 12.15 8.04 14.64
CA GLY A 353 12.05 8.22 16.09
C GLY A 353 11.21 9.43 16.52
N PHE A 354 10.76 10.26 15.57
CA PHE A 354 9.82 11.37 15.77
C PHE A 354 8.52 11.17 14.99
N VAL A 355 8.62 10.69 13.75
CA VAL A 355 7.49 10.42 12.87
C VAL A 355 7.55 9.02 12.27
N LEU A 356 6.37 8.52 11.91
CA LEU A 356 6.21 7.33 11.08
C LEU A 356 5.92 7.75 9.64
N ALA A 357 6.47 7.01 8.70
CA ALA A 357 6.11 7.06 7.30
C ALA A 357 5.60 5.69 6.88
N ASP A 358 4.45 5.67 6.21
CA ASP A 358 3.97 4.47 5.54
C ASP A 358 4.83 4.28 4.27
N ASP A 359 5.38 3.08 4.09
CA ASP A 359 5.87 2.65 2.79
C ASP A 359 4.67 2.02 2.06
N PRO A 360 4.11 2.67 1.03
CA PRO A 360 2.87 2.23 0.39
C PRO A 360 2.99 0.91 -0.39
N ILE A 361 4.14 0.21 -0.31
CA ILE A 361 4.37 -1.04 -1.01
C ILE A 361 5.02 -2.06 -0.05
N ALA A 362 4.22 -2.60 0.86
CA ALA A 362 4.31 -4.01 1.23
C ALA A 362 3.16 -4.74 0.51
N PRO A 363 3.40 -5.97 0.01
CA PRO A 363 2.73 -6.55 -1.18
C PRO A 363 1.21 -6.60 -1.16
#